data_AF-A0A933SBL6-F1
#
_entry.id   AF-A0A933SBL6-F1
#
_cell.length_a   1.000
_cell.length_b   1.000
_cell.length_c   1.000
_cell.angle_alpha   90.00
_cell.angle_beta   90.00
_cell.angle_gamma   90.00
#
_symmetry.space_group_name_H-M   'P 1'
#
loop_
_entity.id
_entity.type
_entity.pdbx_description
1 polymer ?
#
loop_
_entity_poly.entity_id
_entity_poly.type
_entity_poly.pdbx_seq_one_letter_code
_entity_poly.pdbx_strand_id
1 'polypeptide(L)'
;MSTSSDIKATSITVDTSLYLVIGGGEVIELTGTGTPLVLSGSNTFTVTNSTVKYSGTTATLAGATYHHLTIGGTGTYTLPAADITLRGHMIVTTGATVTKSASNKIIFANVGTHNITGNAINSDLGILQISANGGDSTLSLGSAIKATSIIIDSQQTLNFSGSNTLTLTGTTPITKNGNITLSTGTFEFIPSQASGTVTIPAIDFYNATFNKSSNTFTVDSGTLNINNNLNVTAGTLDLNTNDPTTTFFKLVTIDGTLSASSSSGLTIKDDWTNNGVFTHNNGEVFVDPTAKIITIGGSAVTTFYDFTSTTGGKTIQFKNGQDVGFAGTLTITGVTGNRINLYSDSLGLKWNINLTGTVDLSWARVADGGCAGGTNSIYPHEAVSDVGGNDTSCWKFVGKGGGGGGSEGGAGGGGGAGGGGGGGGGGGSEGGGGGGGGSGGGGGGGGSGGSP
;
A
#
# COMPACT_ATOMS: atom_id res chain seq x y z
N MET A 1 -49.48 -14.56 11.28
CA MET A 1 -49.05 -13.65 12.36
C MET A 1 -48.58 -12.36 11.72
N SER A 2 -49.09 -11.22 12.19
CA SER A 2 -48.50 -9.91 11.92
C SER A 2 -48.00 -9.37 13.24
N THR A 3 -46.81 -8.80 13.26
CA THR A 3 -46.29 -8.12 14.44
C THR A 3 -46.71 -6.65 14.41
N SER A 4 -46.89 -6.06 15.59
CA SER A 4 -47.15 -4.62 15.79
C SER A 4 -46.21 -4.03 16.88
N SER A 5 -45.19 -4.82 17.25
CA SER A 5 -44.23 -4.59 18.32
C SER A 5 -43.13 -5.63 18.21
N ASP A 6 -41.99 -5.36 18.82
CA ASP A 6 -40.89 -6.32 18.92
C ASP A 6 -41.37 -7.66 19.53
N ILE A 7 -40.83 -8.75 19.01
CA ILE A 7 -41.07 -10.11 19.50
C ILE A 7 -39.76 -10.73 19.91
N LYS A 8 -39.77 -11.37 21.08
CA LYS A 8 -38.69 -12.25 21.53
C LYS A 8 -39.23 -13.67 21.64
N ALA A 9 -38.62 -14.60 20.91
CA ALA A 9 -39.05 -15.99 20.87
C ALA A 9 -37.84 -16.94 20.90
N THR A 10 -38.04 -18.15 21.42
CA THR A 10 -37.04 -19.21 21.28
C THR A 10 -36.99 -19.71 19.85
N SER A 11 -38.14 -19.94 19.24
CA SER A 11 -38.26 -20.34 17.85
C SER A 11 -39.60 -19.90 17.26
N ILE A 12 -39.64 -19.77 15.94
CA ILE A 12 -40.82 -19.52 15.14
C ILE A 12 -40.83 -20.51 13.97
N THR A 13 -41.94 -21.22 13.82
CA THR A 13 -42.22 -22.06 12.64
C THR A 13 -43.36 -21.41 11.86
N VAL A 14 -43.14 -21.22 10.56
CA VAL A 14 -44.16 -20.76 9.61
C VAL A 14 -44.45 -21.91 8.65
N ASP A 15 -45.57 -22.58 8.88
CA ASP A 15 -46.00 -23.71 8.06
C ASP A 15 -46.51 -23.29 6.68
N THR A 16 -46.67 -24.27 5.80
CA THR A 16 -47.19 -24.09 4.44
C THR A 16 -48.50 -23.29 4.45
N SER A 17 -48.60 -22.29 3.57
CA SER A 17 -49.76 -21.38 3.45
C SER A 17 -50.01 -20.47 4.66
N LEU A 18 -49.11 -20.42 5.64
CA LEU A 18 -49.15 -19.43 6.71
C LEU A 18 -48.31 -18.19 6.35
N TYR A 19 -48.63 -17.09 7.04
CA TYR A 19 -48.02 -15.78 6.83
C TYR A 19 -47.33 -15.35 8.12
N LEU A 20 -46.09 -14.88 8.01
CA LEU A 20 -45.41 -14.08 9.03
C LEU A 20 -45.05 -12.73 8.42
N VAL A 21 -45.70 -11.68 8.91
CA VAL A 21 -45.45 -10.30 8.51
C VAL A 21 -44.80 -9.58 9.69
N ILE A 22 -43.59 -9.08 9.49
CA ILE A 22 -42.91 -8.25 10.48
C ILE A 22 -43.13 -6.78 10.12
N GLY A 23 -43.73 -6.02 11.05
CA GLY A 23 -43.97 -4.59 10.88
C GLY A 23 -42.68 -3.78 10.71
N GLY A 24 -42.79 -2.62 10.08
CA GLY A 24 -41.65 -1.74 9.84
C GLY A 24 -41.06 -1.16 11.11
N GLY A 25 -39.73 -1.23 11.23
CA GLY A 25 -38.99 -0.83 12.43
C GLY A 25 -38.97 -1.88 13.54
N GLU A 26 -39.72 -2.97 13.42
CA GLU A 26 -39.84 -3.97 14.48
C GLU A 26 -38.73 -5.02 14.42
N VAL A 27 -38.44 -5.61 15.58
CA VAL A 27 -37.43 -6.64 15.76
C VAL A 27 -38.06 -7.97 16.16
N ILE A 28 -37.73 -9.04 15.43
CA ILE A 28 -37.89 -10.41 15.91
C ILE A 28 -36.55 -10.90 16.44
N GLU A 29 -36.43 -11.08 17.75
CA GLU A 29 -35.29 -11.69 18.42
C GLU A 29 -35.52 -13.19 18.65
N LEU A 30 -34.68 -14.02 18.04
CA LEU A 30 -34.68 -15.48 18.14
C LEU A 30 -33.53 -15.95 19.04
N THR A 31 -33.86 -16.58 20.16
CA THR A 31 -32.88 -16.99 21.18
C THR A 31 -32.62 -18.48 21.26
N GLY A 32 -33.38 -19.31 20.54
CA GLY A 32 -33.27 -20.76 20.60
C GLY A 32 -32.01 -21.31 19.92
N THR A 33 -31.80 -22.60 20.10
CA THR A 33 -30.74 -23.36 19.45
C THR A 33 -31.24 -24.14 18.23
N GLY A 34 -30.34 -24.69 17.42
CA GLY A 34 -30.72 -25.50 16.26
C GLY A 34 -31.16 -24.60 15.10
N THR A 35 -32.43 -24.66 14.69
CA THR A 35 -32.96 -23.80 13.61
C THR A 35 -34.13 -22.95 14.14
N PRO A 36 -33.85 -21.78 14.77
CA PRO A 36 -34.89 -20.99 15.45
C PRO A 36 -35.95 -20.41 14.53
N LEU A 37 -35.67 -20.22 13.24
CA LEU A 37 -36.66 -19.81 12.25
C LEU A 37 -36.82 -20.93 11.24
N VAL A 38 -38.01 -21.52 11.16
CA VAL A 38 -38.35 -22.56 10.19
C VAL A 38 -39.41 -22.01 9.25
N LEU A 39 -39.09 -21.94 7.96
CA LEU A 39 -40.00 -21.52 6.90
C LEU A 39 -40.30 -22.74 6.01
N SER A 40 -41.51 -23.28 6.10
CA SER A 40 -41.89 -24.52 5.43
C SER A 40 -42.78 -24.27 4.21
N GLY A 41 -42.58 -25.04 3.13
CA GLY A 41 -43.42 -25.01 1.93
C GLY A 41 -43.64 -23.61 1.34
N SER A 42 -44.80 -23.39 0.74
CA SER A 42 -45.22 -22.10 0.16
C SER A 42 -45.72 -21.11 1.23
N ASN A 43 -44.95 -20.90 2.29
CA ASN A 43 -45.26 -19.87 3.29
C ASN A 43 -45.03 -18.45 2.71
N THR A 44 -45.52 -17.44 3.42
CA THR A 44 -45.20 -16.03 3.15
C THR A 44 -44.45 -15.45 4.33
N PHE A 45 -43.21 -15.03 4.10
CA PHE A 45 -42.39 -14.30 5.05
C PHE A 45 -42.14 -12.88 4.54
N THR A 46 -42.74 -11.89 5.19
CA THR A 46 -42.68 -10.49 4.77
C THR A 46 -41.89 -9.67 5.77
N VAL A 47 -40.86 -8.99 5.27
CA VAL A 47 -39.89 -8.21 6.03
C VAL A 47 -39.82 -6.80 5.44
N THR A 48 -40.69 -5.90 5.87
CA THR A 48 -40.73 -4.52 5.37
C THR A 48 -40.05 -3.61 6.38
N ASN A 49 -38.82 -3.18 6.12
CA ASN A 49 -38.03 -2.35 7.05
C ASN A 49 -37.88 -2.92 8.47
N SER A 50 -37.90 -4.23 8.63
CA SER A 50 -37.82 -4.93 9.92
C SER A 50 -36.45 -5.55 10.18
N THR A 51 -36.20 -5.98 11.42
CA THR A 51 -34.97 -6.70 11.79
C THR A 51 -35.28 -8.10 12.29
N VAL A 52 -34.59 -9.09 11.74
CA VAL A 52 -34.48 -10.40 12.40
C VAL A 52 -33.14 -10.47 13.11
N LYS A 53 -33.17 -10.74 14.41
CA LYS A 53 -32.01 -10.86 15.27
C LYS A 53 -31.90 -12.29 15.78
N TYR A 54 -30.79 -12.96 15.51
CA TYR A 54 -30.43 -14.20 16.18
C TYR A 54 -29.54 -13.86 17.37
N SER A 55 -29.90 -14.27 18.59
CA SER A 55 -29.15 -13.90 19.80
C SER A 55 -29.02 -15.04 20.83
N GLY A 56 -29.22 -16.28 20.40
CA GLY A 56 -29.02 -17.49 21.21
C GLY A 56 -27.54 -17.84 21.42
N THR A 57 -27.28 -19.11 21.72
CA THR A 57 -25.92 -19.65 21.93
C THR A 57 -25.39 -20.41 20.71
N THR A 58 -26.24 -21.15 19.99
CA THR A 58 -25.86 -21.82 18.73
C THR A 58 -27.06 -21.93 17.82
N ALA A 59 -27.05 -21.33 16.63
CA ALA A 59 -28.17 -21.42 15.70
C ALA A 59 -27.74 -21.48 14.24
N THR A 60 -28.48 -22.25 13.44
CA THR A 60 -28.48 -22.21 11.99
C THR A 60 -29.53 -21.20 11.55
N LEU A 61 -29.12 -20.21 10.76
CA LEU A 61 -30.02 -19.21 10.20
C LEU A 61 -30.90 -19.83 9.12
N ALA A 62 -32.09 -19.27 8.89
CA ALA A 62 -32.92 -19.69 7.76
C ALA A 62 -32.42 -19.05 6.46
N GLY A 63 -32.41 -19.81 5.36
CA GLY A 63 -32.23 -19.25 4.03
C GLY A 63 -33.49 -18.50 3.62
N ALA A 64 -33.42 -17.18 3.59
CA ALA A 64 -34.59 -16.33 3.36
C ALA A 64 -34.16 -14.95 2.85
N THR A 65 -35.15 -14.16 2.44
CA THR A 65 -34.98 -12.71 2.34
C THR A 65 -35.26 -12.09 3.70
N TYR A 66 -34.29 -11.35 4.24
CA TYR A 66 -34.46 -10.46 5.38
C TYR A 66 -34.42 -9.01 4.90
N HIS A 67 -35.03 -8.10 5.67
CA HIS A 67 -34.73 -6.69 5.47
C HIS A 67 -33.41 -6.36 6.17
N HIS A 68 -33.42 -6.25 7.50
CA HIS A 68 -32.20 -6.22 8.31
C HIS A 68 -31.95 -7.57 8.98
N LEU A 69 -30.68 -7.95 9.08
CA LEU A 69 -30.24 -9.15 9.79
C LEU A 69 -29.21 -8.78 10.85
N THR A 70 -29.47 -9.17 12.10
CA THR A 70 -28.49 -9.07 13.19
C THR A 70 -28.12 -10.47 13.66
N ILE A 71 -26.83 -10.78 13.64
CA ILE A 71 -26.25 -11.98 14.26
C ILE A 71 -25.60 -11.54 15.56
N GLY A 72 -26.20 -11.92 16.69
CA GLY A 72 -26.00 -11.30 17.99
C GLY A 72 -25.58 -12.25 19.11
N GLY A 73 -25.12 -11.73 20.24
CA GLY A 73 -24.75 -12.56 21.41
C GLY A 73 -23.36 -13.20 21.29
N THR A 74 -23.05 -14.17 22.17
CA THR A 74 -21.71 -14.80 22.26
C THR A 74 -21.65 -16.19 21.62
N GLY A 75 -22.63 -16.50 20.77
CA GLY A 75 -22.84 -17.82 20.21
C GLY A 75 -22.17 -18.09 18.86
N THR A 76 -22.31 -19.31 18.37
CA THR A 76 -21.91 -19.72 17.01
C THR A 76 -23.12 -19.81 16.08
N TYR A 77 -23.07 -19.10 14.97
CA TYR A 77 -24.16 -18.97 14.02
C TYR A 77 -23.79 -19.53 12.66
N THR A 78 -24.46 -20.58 12.23
CA THR A 78 -24.21 -21.23 10.95
C THR A 78 -25.08 -20.62 9.88
N LEU A 79 -24.46 -20.12 8.80
CA LEU A 79 -25.18 -19.70 7.61
C LEU A 79 -25.81 -20.93 6.93
N PRO A 80 -27.01 -20.79 6.36
CA PRO A 80 -27.75 -21.92 5.79
C PRO A 80 -27.08 -22.51 4.55
N ALA A 81 -27.52 -23.72 4.20
CA ALA A 81 -27.27 -24.34 2.89
C ALA A 81 -28.21 -23.76 1.81
N ALA A 82 -28.45 -22.45 1.84
CA ALA A 82 -29.26 -21.69 0.89
C ALA A 82 -28.81 -20.22 0.92
N ASP A 83 -29.13 -19.45 -0.11
CA ASP A 83 -28.80 -18.03 -0.14
C ASP A 83 -29.59 -17.25 0.93
N ILE A 84 -28.94 -16.24 1.50
CA ILE A 84 -29.59 -15.19 2.28
C ILE A 84 -29.63 -13.94 1.41
N THR A 85 -30.80 -13.35 1.23
CA THR A 85 -30.94 -12.03 0.58
C THR A 85 -31.25 -10.97 1.63
N LEU A 86 -30.59 -9.82 1.53
CA LEU A 86 -30.75 -8.69 2.43
C LEU A 86 -31.26 -7.48 1.64
N ARG A 87 -32.39 -6.93 2.09
CA ARG A 87 -32.93 -5.67 1.57
C ARG A 87 -32.43 -4.43 2.33
N GLY A 88 -31.68 -4.63 3.41
CA GLY A 88 -31.07 -3.57 4.22
C GLY A 88 -29.73 -4.00 4.80
N HIS A 89 -29.43 -3.52 6.00
CA HIS A 89 -28.15 -3.73 6.70
C HIS A 89 -27.98 -5.13 7.33
N MET A 90 -26.71 -5.53 7.49
CA MET A 90 -26.28 -6.68 8.28
C MET A 90 -25.35 -6.24 9.42
N ILE A 91 -25.56 -6.78 10.61
CA ILE A 91 -24.71 -6.55 11.77
C ILE A 91 -24.33 -7.89 12.40
N VAL A 92 -23.04 -8.13 12.61
CA VAL A 92 -22.52 -9.20 13.48
C VAL A 92 -22.03 -8.53 14.76
N THR A 93 -22.75 -8.70 15.87
CA THR A 93 -22.42 -8.00 17.12
C THR A 93 -21.23 -8.63 17.83
N THR A 94 -20.61 -7.91 18.77
CA THR A 94 -19.53 -8.41 19.63
C THR A 94 -19.85 -9.77 20.23
N GLY A 95 -18.88 -10.70 20.13
CA GLY A 95 -18.96 -12.04 20.70
C GLY A 95 -19.51 -13.11 19.76
N ALA A 96 -20.25 -12.75 18.72
CA ALA A 96 -20.83 -13.73 17.80
C ALA A 96 -19.77 -14.30 16.86
N THR A 97 -19.76 -15.62 16.69
CA THR A 97 -18.97 -16.32 15.68
C THR A 97 -19.90 -16.75 14.54
N VAL A 98 -19.48 -16.56 13.30
CA VAL A 98 -20.22 -17.04 12.12
C VAL A 98 -19.49 -18.23 11.50
N THR A 99 -20.23 -19.30 11.26
CA THR A 99 -19.80 -20.42 10.41
C THR A 99 -20.38 -20.21 9.02
N LYS A 100 -19.53 -19.93 8.03
CA LYS A 100 -19.97 -19.68 6.65
C LYS A 100 -20.68 -20.87 6.01
N SER A 101 -21.48 -20.57 4.99
CA SER A 101 -21.99 -21.57 4.06
C SER A 101 -20.86 -22.08 3.16
N ALA A 102 -20.96 -23.32 2.68
CA ALA A 102 -19.96 -23.91 1.79
C ALA A 102 -19.96 -23.26 0.40
N SER A 103 -21.14 -22.92 -0.12
CA SER A 103 -21.31 -22.43 -1.50
C SER A 103 -22.38 -21.35 -1.67
N ASN A 104 -23.19 -21.09 -0.63
CA ASN A 104 -24.29 -20.12 -0.71
C ASN A 104 -23.83 -18.73 -0.32
N LYS A 105 -24.61 -17.74 -0.72
CA LYS A 105 -24.25 -16.34 -0.71
C LYS A 105 -25.05 -15.56 0.32
N ILE A 106 -24.45 -14.47 0.78
CA ILE A 106 -25.17 -13.34 1.35
C ILE A 106 -25.29 -12.29 0.24
N ILE A 107 -26.51 -12.03 -0.21
CA ILE A 107 -26.82 -11.15 -1.33
C ILE A 107 -27.39 -9.84 -0.79
N PHE A 108 -26.70 -8.73 -0.98
CA PHE A 108 -27.20 -7.39 -0.72
C PHE A 108 -27.89 -6.87 -1.97
N ALA A 109 -29.21 -6.71 -1.91
CA ALA A 109 -30.01 -6.33 -3.06
C ALA A 109 -31.19 -5.44 -2.67
N ASN A 110 -31.03 -4.13 -2.76
CA ASN A 110 -32.10 -3.13 -2.68
C ASN A 110 -31.58 -1.80 -3.20
N VAL A 111 -32.48 -0.94 -3.66
CA VAL A 111 -32.07 0.40 -4.10
C VAL A 111 -31.41 1.15 -2.95
N GLY A 112 -30.20 1.66 -3.19
CA GLY A 112 -29.46 2.49 -2.24
C GLY A 112 -28.35 1.75 -1.48
N THR A 113 -28.02 2.25 -0.29
CA THR A 113 -26.85 1.80 0.47
C THR A 113 -27.20 0.79 1.56
N HIS A 114 -26.55 -0.36 1.51
CA HIS A 114 -26.51 -1.36 2.56
C HIS A 114 -25.24 -1.18 3.38
N ASN A 115 -25.32 -1.47 4.68
CA ASN A 115 -24.16 -1.45 5.56
C ASN A 115 -23.95 -2.86 6.08
N ILE A 116 -22.70 -3.32 6.05
CA ILE A 116 -22.28 -4.53 6.73
C ILE A 116 -21.30 -4.15 7.83
N THR A 117 -21.61 -4.56 9.06
CA THR A 117 -20.72 -4.33 10.22
C THR A 117 -20.39 -5.67 10.84
N GLY A 118 -19.10 -5.98 10.93
CA GLY A 118 -18.54 -7.13 11.60
C GLY A 118 -18.16 -6.83 13.04
N ASN A 119 -17.52 -7.80 13.69
CA ASN A 119 -16.97 -7.66 15.03
C ASN A 119 -15.47 -8.03 15.04
N ALA A 120 -14.84 -7.97 16.22
CA ALA A 120 -13.43 -8.29 16.38
C ALA A 120 -13.06 -9.76 16.10
N ILE A 121 -14.00 -10.71 16.19
CA ILE A 121 -13.77 -12.11 15.82
C ILE A 121 -13.58 -12.21 14.29
N ASN A 122 -14.26 -11.34 13.54
CA ASN A 122 -14.14 -11.17 12.10
C ASN A 122 -14.22 -12.52 11.36
N SER A 123 -15.24 -13.32 11.70
CA SER A 123 -15.51 -14.59 11.04
C SER A 123 -15.68 -14.39 9.53
N ASP A 124 -15.15 -15.33 8.75
CA ASP A 124 -15.39 -15.37 7.32
C ASP A 124 -16.89 -15.58 7.06
N LEU A 125 -17.52 -14.61 6.37
CA LEU A 125 -18.96 -14.61 6.09
C LEU A 125 -19.32 -15.40 4.82
N GLY A 126 -18.36 -16.07 4.18
CA GLY A 126 -18.60 -16.80 2.93
C GLY A 126 -18.61 -15.88 1.72
N ILE A 127 -19.47 -16.18 0.75
CA ILE A 127 -19.56 -15.41 -0.49
C ILE A 127 -20.50 -14.22 -0.26
N LEU A 128 -20.00 -13.01 -0.49
CA LEU A 128 -20.81 -11.80 -0.53
C LEU A 128 -21.15 -11.47 -1.98
N GLN A 129 -22.39 -11.06 -2.25
CA GLN A 129 -22.81 -10.56 -3.57
C GLN A 129 -23.55 -9.24 -3.42
N ILE A 130 -23.27 -8.30 -4.31
CA ILE A 130 -24.01 -7.05 -4.46
C ILE A 130 -24.80 -7.17 -5.77
N SER A 131 -26.12 -7.09 -5.69
CA SER A 131 -27.01 -7.32 -6.83
C SER A 131 -28.11 -6.26 -6.92
N ALA A 132 -28.70 -6.11 -8.10
CA ALA A 132 -29.78 -5.16 -8.31
C ALA A 132 -31.11 -5.66 -7.69
N ASN A 133 -31.96 -4.71 -7.28
CA ASN A 133 -33.36 -5.00 -6.95
C ASN A 133 -34.23 -3.77 -7.23
N GLY A 134 -34.66 -3.62 -8.48
CA GLY A 134 -35.38 -2.44 -8.95
C GLY A 134 -34.50 -1.19 -9.17
N GLY A 135 -33.18 -1.32 -9.01
CA GLY A 135 -32.18 -0.27 -9.18
C GLY A 135 -30.83 -0.68 -8.59
N ASP A 136 -29.91 0.28 -8.53
CA ASP A 136 -28.53 0.06 -8.07
C ASP A 136 -28.43 -0.02 -6.53
N SER A 137 -27.67 -1.01 -6.08
CA SER A 137 -27.29 -1.29 -4.71
C SER A 137 -25.83 -0.91 -4.48
N THR A 138 -25.56 -0.33 -3.32
CA THR A 138 -24.20 -0.09 -2.81
C THR A 138 -24.01 -0.88 -1.52
N LEU A 139 -22.96 -1.71 -1.42
CA LEU A 139 -22.54 -2.29 -0.14
C LEU A 139 -21.44 -1.43 0.47
N SER A 140 -21.71 -0.87 1.64
CA SER A 140 -20.76 -0.09 2.44
C SER A 140 -20.25 -0.92 3.63
N LEU A 141 -18.93 -0.93 3.82
CA LEU A 141 -18.32 -1.58 4.98
C LEU A 141 -18.35 -0.63 6.18
N GLY A 142 -19.01 -1.02 7.27
CA GLY A 142 -19.05 -0.27 8.53
C GLY A 142 -17.90 -0.62 9.50
N SER A 143 -17.16 -1.69 9.20
CA SER A 143 -15.97 -2.14 9.92
C SER A 143 -15.07 -2.96 8.99
N ALA A 144 -13.98 -3.52 9.52
CA ALA A 144 -13.31 -4.63 8.84
C ALA A 144 -14.27 -5.82 8.66
N ILE A 145 -14.20 -6.47 7.51
CA ILE A 145 -15.03 -7.62 7.12
C ILE A 145 -14.14 -8.70 6.53
N LYS A 146 -14.41 -9.96 6.88
CA LYS A 146 -13.79 -11.14 6.27
C LYS A 146 -14.82 -11.91 5.46
N ALA A 147 -14.45 -12.26 4.23
CA ALA A 147 -15.28 -13.03 3.32
C ALA A 147 -14.42 -14.01 2.51
N THR A 148 -15.08 -14.99 1.89
CA THR A 148 -14.45 -15.90 0.95
C THR A 148 -14.24 -15.20 -0.38
N SER A 149 -15.29 -14.57 -0.90
CA SER A 149 -15.20 -13.76 -2.11
C SER A 149 -16.27 -12.68 -2.11
N ILE A 150 -16.08 -11.68 -2.97
CA ILE A 150 -17.06 -10.65 -3.28
C ILE A 150 -17.41 -10.69 -4.77
N ILE A 151 -18.70 -10.73 -5.06
CA ILE A 151 -19.27 -10.59 -6.39
C ILE A 151 -19.95 -9.23 -6.47
N ILE A 152 -19.56 -8.42 -7.44
CA ILE A 152 -20.15 -7.11 -7.69
C ILE A 152 -20.83 -7.18 -9.05
N ASP A 153 -22.15 -7.31 -9.09
CA ASP A 153 -22.90 -7.37 -10.35
C ASP A 153 -22.82 -6.03 -11.11
N SER A 154 -23.21 -6.05 -12.38
CA SER A 154 -23.20 -4.85 -13.23
C SER A 154 -23.91 -3.66 -12.57
N GLN A 155 -23.30 -2.47 -12.67
CA GLN A 155 -23.73 -1.20 -12.06
C GLN A 155 -23.72 -1.15 -10.52
N GLN A 156 -23.54 -2.28 -9.83
CA GLN A 156 -23.53 -2.32 -8.37
C GLN A 156 -22.20 -1.79 -7.82
N THR A 157 -22.19 -1.31 -6.57
CA THR A 157 -21.01 -0.65 -6.00
C THR A 157 -20.58 -1.26 -4.68
N LEU A 158 -19.29 -1.62 -4.57
CA LEU A 158 -18.63 -1.83 -3.28
C LEU A 158 -18.01 -0.51 -2.80
N ASN A 159 -18.26 -0.13 -1.55
CA ASN A 159 -17.70 1.06 -0.91
C ASN A 159 -17.07 0.70 0.45
N PHE A 160 -15.79 1.00 0.64
CA PHE A 160 -15.11 0.76 1.91
C PHE A 160 -15.49 1.75 3.02
N SER A 161 -16.09 2.89 2.68
CA SER A 161 -16.56 3.92 3.63
C SER A 161 -15.49 4.34 4.65
N GLY A 162 -14.25 4.56 4.20
CA GLY A 162 -13.13 4.93 5.04
C GLY A 162 -12.00 3.90 4.98
N SER A 163 -11.27 3.71 6.07
CA SER A 163 -10.08 2.86 6.17
C SER A 163 -10.38 1.40 6.54
N ASN A 164 -11.56 0.90 6.20
CA ASN A 164 -11.94 -0.49 6.51
C ASN A 164 -11.14 -1.49 5.67
N THR A 165 -10.95 -2.70 6.20
CA THR A 165 -10.31 -3.81 5.49
C THR A 165 -11.34 -4.83 5.04
N LEU A 166 -11.28 -5.26 3.79
CA LEU A 166 -11.97 -6.44 3.28
C LEU A 166 -10.95 -7.56 3.11
N THR A 167 -10.96 -8.51 4.03
CA THR A 167 -10.10 -9.70 3.98
C THR A 167 -10.78 -10.79 3.16
N LEU A 168 -10.13 -11.29 2.12
CA LEU A 168 -10.65 -12.29 1.20
C LEU A 168 -9.87 -13.61 1.29
N THR A 169 -10.60 -14.72 1.42
CA THR A 169 -10.01 -16.06 1.67
C THR A 169 -10.16 -17.05 0.51
N GLY A 170 -10.87 -16.67 -0.55
CA GLY A 170 -11.07 -17.50 -1.74
C GLY A 170 -9.90 -17.45 -2.72
N THR A 171 -9.90 -18.39 -3.67
CA THR A 171 -8.94 -18.45 -4.78
C THR A 171 -9.31 -17.55 -5.95
N THR A 172 -10.60 -17.21 -6.06
CA THR A 172 -11.14 -16.17 -6.94
C THR A 172 -11.83 -15.13 -6.05
N PRO A 173 -11.05 -14.29 -5.35
CA PRO A 173 -11.53 -13.46 -4.27
C PRO A 173 -12.48 -12.34 -4.73
N ILE A 174 -12.36 -11.88 -5.98
CA ILE A 174 -13.14 -10.77 -6.52
C ILE A 174 -13.70 -11.14 -7.89
N THR A 175 -15.01 -11.01 -8.06
CA THR A 175 -15.68 -11.00 -9.37
C THR A 175 -16.29 -9.62 -9.59
N LYS A 176 -15.62 -8.78 -10.39
CA LYS A 176 -15.98 -7.37 -10.58
C LYS A 176 -16.65 -7.15 -11.93
N ASN A 177 -17.99 -7.11 -11.94
CA ASN A 177 -18.79 -6.64 -13.09
C ASN A 177 -19.31 -5.20 -12.87
N GLY A 178 -19.32 -4.74 -11.62
CA GLY A 178 -19.69 -3.36 -11.26
C GLY A 178 -18.50 -2.51 -10.82
N ASN A 179 -18.78 -1.60 -9.89
CA ASN A 179 -17.91 -0.53 -9.45
C ASN A 179 -17.30 -0.81 -8.08
N ILE A 180 -16.09 -0.29 -7.87
CA ILE A 180 -15.47 -0.19 -6.54
C ILE A 180 -15.18 1.29 -6.31
N THR A 181 -15.74 1.84 -5.24
CA THR A 181 -15.38 3.19 -4.79
C THR A 181 -14.05 3.10 -4.06
N LEU A 182 -13.00 3.58 -4.70
CA LEU A 182 -11.65 3.67 -4.14
C LEU A 182 -11.60 4.78 -3.08
N SER A 183 -12.14 4.50 -1.90
CA SER A 183 -11.91 5.29 -0.69
C SER A 183 -10.58 4.88 -0.04
N THR A 184 -10.36 5.14 1.25
CA THR A 184 -9.08 4.85 1.92
C THR A 184 -8.91 3.40 2.40
N GLY A 185 -9.71 2.47 1.91
CA GLY A 185 -9.81 1.09 2.40
C GLY A 185 -8.68 0.16 1.91
N THR A 186 -8.67 -1.06 2.44
CA THR A 186 -7.66 -2.08 2.12
C THR A 186 -8.31 -3.38 1.67
N PHE A 187 -7.89 -3.89 0.52
CA PHE A 187 -8.09 -5.30 0.20
C PHE A 187 -6.94 -6.12 0.78
N GLU A 188 -7.27 -7.17 1.53
CA GLU A 188 -6.30 -8.09 2.09
C GLU A 188 -6.59 -9.51 1.60
N PHE A 189 -5.60 -10.16 0.97
CA PHE A 189 -5.73 -11.49 0.42
C PHE A 189 -5.02 -12.52 1.32
N ILE A 190 -5.81 -13.34 2.01
CA ILE A 190 -5.36 -14.43 2.89
C ILE A 190 -6.13 -15.71 2.51
N PRO A 191 -5.79 -16.35 1.38
CA PRO A 191 -6.51 -17.52 0.91
C PRO A 191 -6.48 -18.64 1.95
N SER A 192 -7.59 -19.35 2.12
CA SER A 192 -7.71 -20.44 3.11
C SER A 192 -7.04 -21.73 2.64
N GLN A 193 -6.75 -21.86 1.35
CA GLN A 193 -6.06 -23.03 0.82
C GLN A 193 -4.63 -23.13 1.40
N ALA A 194 -4.14 -24.36 1.52
CA ALA A 194 -2.81 -24.61 2.09
C ALA A 194 -1.70 -24.03 1.19
N SER A 195 -1.83 -24.21 -0.13
CA SER A 195 -0.90 -23.75 -1.15
C SER A 195 -1.60 -23.61 -2.50
N GLY A 196 -0.95 -22.98 -3.48
CA GLY A 196 -1.43 -22.88 -4.86
C GLY A 196 -1.71 -21.46 -5.33
N THR A 197 -2.33 -21.33 -6.50
CA THR A 197 -2.58 -20.04 -7.13
C THR A 197 -3.88 -19.40 -6.63
N VAL A 198 -3.86 -18.07 -6.49
CA VAL A 198 -5.01 -17.20 -6.31
C VAL A 198 -5.02 -16.23 -7.49
N THR A 199 -6.13 -16.16 -8.20
CA THR A 199 -6.28 -15.26 -9.36
C THR A 199 -6.80 -13.91 -8.90
N ILE A 200 -6.06 -12.85 -9.17
CA ILE A 200 -6.39 -11.49 -8.78
C ILE A 200 -6.76 -10.69 -10.04
N PRO A 201 -7.95 -10.07 -10.13
CA PRO A 201 -8.27 -9.28 -11.31
C PRO A 201 -7.34 -8.06 -11.41
N ALA A 202 -6.92 -7.70 -12.62
CA ALA A 202 -6.20 -6.47 -12.90
C ALA A 202 -7.16 -5.28 -12.84
N ILE A 203 -7.26 -4.67 -11.65
CA ILE A 203 -8.12 -3.54 -11.34
C ILE A 203 -7.37 -2.54 -10.46
N ASP A 204 -7.98 -1.39 -10.24
CA ASP A 204 -7.45 -0.41 -9.30
C ASP A 204 -7.78 -0.81 -7.85
N PHE A 205 -6.78 -0.71 -6.99
CA PHE A 205 -6.90 -0.82 -5.54
C PHE A 205 -6.45 0.50 -4.90
N TYR A 206 -7.02 0.83 -3.74
CA TYR A 206 -6.43 1.90 -2.91
C TYR A 206 -5.23 1.36 -2.14
N ASN A 207 -5.45 0.52 -1.11
CA ASN A 207 -4.40 -0.33 -0.55
C ASN A 207 -4.63 -1.79 -0.93
N ALA A 208 -3.53 -2.54 -1.12
CA ALA A 208 -3.57 -3.98 -1.28
C ALA A 208 -2.53 -4.66 -0.38
N THR A 209 -2.93 -5.77 0.26
CA THR A 209 -2.05 -6.62 1.06
C THR A 209 -2.16 -8.07 0.62
N PHE A 210 -1.03 -8.69 0.31
CA PHE A 210 -0.92 -10.09 -0.10
C PHE A 210 -0.18 -10.88 1.00
N ASN A 211 -0.88 -11.81 1.66
CA ASN A 211 -0.40 -12.36 2.93
C ASN A 211 -0.64 -13.87 3.06
N LYS A 212 0.12 -14.67 2.29
CA LYS A 212 0.16 -16.13 2.46
C LYS A 212 1.38 -16.80 1.80
N SER A 213 2.33 -17.26 2.61
CA SER A 213 3.66 -17.76 2.17
C SER A 213 3.65 -18.83 1.08
N SER A 214 2.74 -19.79 1.12
CA SER A 214 2.71 -20.93 0.20
C SER A 214 1.80 -20.71 -1.01
N ASN A 215 1.41 -19.47 -1.26
CA ASN A 215 0.50 -19.09 -2.33
C ASN A 215 1.14 -18.11 -3.30
N THR A 216 0.73 -18.25 -4.56
CA THR A 216 1.04 -17.31 -5.63
C THR A 216 -0.23 -16.53 -5.97
N PHE A 217 -0.16 -15.22 -5.84
CA PHE A 217 -1.21 -14.28 -6.23
C PHE A 217 -0.92 -13.84 -7.67
N THR A 218 -1.47 -14.56 -8.63
CA THR A 218 -1.29 -14.27 -10.06
C THR A 218 -2.32 -13.24 -10.49
N VAL A 219 -1.85 -12.09 -10.94
CA VAL A 219 -2.73 -11.03 -11.45
C VAL A 219 -3.12 -11.32 -12.90
N ASP A 220 -4.39 -11.13 -13.25
CA ASP A 220 -4.87 -11.25 -14.64
C ASP A 220 -4.18 -10.23 -15.57
N SER A 221 -4.30 -10.41 -16.87
CA SER A 221 -3.84 -9.38 -17.83
C SER A 221 -4.70 -8.11 -17.74
N GLY A 222 -4.12 -6.98 -18.14
CA GLY A 222 -4.79 -5.67 -18.10
C GLY A 222 -3.96 -4.62 -17.35
N THR A 223 -4.64 -3.73 -16.63
CA THR A 223 -4.00 -2.65 -15.86
C THR A 223 -4.22 -2.86 -14.37
N LEU A 224 -3.14 -2.91 -13.60
CA LEU A 224 -3.15 -2.95 -12.15
C LEU A 224 -2.60 -1.62 -11.62
N ASN A 225 -3.43 -0.89 -10.86
CA ASN A 225 -2.97 0.27 -10.12
C ASN A 225 -3.16 0.06 -8.62
N ILE A 226 -2.11 0.31 -7.84
CA ILE A 226 -2.21 0.46 -6.39
C ILE A 226 -2.04 1.94 -6.06
N ASN A 227 -3.15 2.62 -5.80
CA ASN A 227 -3.22 4.08 -5.67
C ASN A 227 -2.62 4.61 -4.36
N ASN A 228 -2.52 3.75 -3.35
CA ASN A 228 -1.84 3.98 -2.09
C ASN A 228 -0.83 2.85 -1.85
N ASN A 229 -0.81 2.23 -0.67
CA ASN A 229 0.28 1.34 -0.29
C ASN A 229 0.07 -0.09 -0.81
N LEU A 230 1.16 -0.71 -1.27
CA LEU A 230 1.25 -2.14 -1.53
C LEU A 230 2.08 -2.81 -0.42
N ASN A 231 1.52 -3.86 0.18
CA ASN A 231 2.26 -4.73 1.10
C ASN A 231 2.21 -6.18 0.59
N VAL A 232 3.37 -6.75 0.25
CA VAL A 232 3.52 -8.19 0.01
C VAL A 232 4.15 -8.78 1.26
N THR A 233 3.34 -9.15 2.25
CA THR A 233 3.85 -9.60 3.56
C THR A 233 4.28 -11.06 3.55
N ALA A 234 3.66 -11.87 2.68
CA ALA A 234 4.00 -13.28 2.50
C ALA A 234 3.45 -13.83 1.19
N GLY A 235 4.14 -14.81 0.61
CA GLY A 235 3.76 -15.44 -0.66
C GLY A 235 4.37 -14.70 -1.84
N THR A 236 3.92 -15.05 -3.05
CA THR A 236 4.40 -14.42 -4.27
C THR A 236 3.31 -13.59 -4.90
N LEU A 237 3.48 -12.26 -5.01
CA LEU A 237 2.73 -11.46 -5.96
C LEU A 237 3.35 -11.64 -7.34
N ASP A 238 2.61 -12.28 -8.24
CA ASP A 238 3.07 -12.65 -9.58
C ASP A 238 2.43 -11.75 -10.64
N LEU A 239 3.26 -10.84 -11.17
CA LEU A 239 2.96 -9.96 -12.28
C LEU A 239 3.59 -10.46 -13.59
N ASN A 240 4.23 -11.63 -13.59
CA ASN A 240 4.95 -12.14 -14.76
C ASN A 240 4.10 -13.08 -15.61
N THR A 241 3.27 -13.92 -14.98
CA THR A 241 2.51 -14.94 -15.73
C THR A 241 1.57 -14.34 -16.79
N ASN A 242 0.94 -13.19 -16.51
CA ASN A 242 0.01 -12.53 -17.43
C ASN A 242 0.42 -11.10 -17.79
N ASP A 243 1.59 -10.65 -17.34
CA ASP A 243 2.18 -9.35 -17.65
C ASP A 243 1.22 -8.14 -17.61
N PRO A 244 0.49 -7.87 -16.51
CA PRO A 244 -0.29 -6.65 -16.39
C PRO A 244 0.60 -5.41 -16.43
N THR A 245 0.13 -4.35 -17.09
CA THR A 245 0.72 -3.02 -16.93
C THR A 245 0.47 -2.56 -15.50
N THR A 246 1.53 -2.34 -14.73
CA THR A 246 1.43 -2.14 -13.28
C THR A 246 1.99 -0.79 -12.85
N THR A 247 1.23 -0.06 -12.04
CA THR A 247 1.71 1.18 -11.39
C THR A 247 1.47 1.12 -9.88
N PHE A 248 2.53 1.39 -9.11
CA PHE A 248 2.46 1.62 -7.68
C PHE A 248 2.65 3.10 -7.38
N PHE A 249 1.60 3.73 -6.84
CA PHE A 249 1.56 5.18 -6.65
C PHE A 249 2.18 5.65 -5.34
N LYS A 250 2.18 4.79 -4.30
CA LYS A 250 2.76 5.05 -2.98
C LYS A 250 3.70 3.92 -2.55
N LEU A 251 3.96 3.85 -1.25
CA LEU A 251 4.95 2.95 -0.65
C LEU A 251 4.71 1.49 -1.08
N VAL A 252 5.78 0.87 -1.56
CA VAL A 252 5.85 -0.58 -1.83
C VAL A 252 6.68 -1.23 -0.73
N THR A 253 6.10 -2.19 -0.01
CA THR A 253 6.80 -3.02 0.97
C THR A 253 6.74 -4.50 0.57
N ILE A 254 7.89 -5.14 0.46
CA ILE A 254 8.02 -6.55 0.05
C ILE A 254 8.73 -7.31 1.17
N ASP A 255 8.00 -8.11 1.93
CA ASP A 255 8.56 -9.08 2.89
C ASP A 255 8.44 -10.53 2.35
N GLY A 256 7.50 -10.77 1.44
CA GLY A 256 7.38 -12.00 0.64
C GLY A 256 8.18 -11.92 -0.67
N THR A 257 7.55 -12.29 -1.78
CA THR A 257 8.14 -12.24 -3.12
C THR A 257 7.30 -11.36 -4.04
N LEU A 258 7.93 -10.42 -4.74
CA LEU A 258 7.35 -9.73 -5.89
C LEU A 258 8.05 -10.19 -7.16
N SER A 259 7.29 -10.82 -8.06
CA SER A 259 7.75 -11.25 -9.38
C SER A 259 7.23 -10.26 -10.43
N ALA A 260 8.11 -9.37 -10.91
CA ALA A 260 7.77 -8.33 -11.88
C ALA A 260 7.48 -8.92 -13.27
N SER A 261 6.78 -8.16 -14.10
CA SER A 261 6.52 -8.55 -15.49
C SER A 261 7.81 -8.60 -16.30
N SER A 262 7.89 -9.52 -17.26
CA SER A 262 9.00 -9.63 -18.22
C SER A 262 8.79 -8.85 -19.51
N SER A 263 7.57 -8.34 -19.74
CA SER A 263 7.18 -7.71 -21.01
C SER A 263 6.44 -6.38 -20.83
N SER A 264 5.60 -6.24 -19.80
CA SER A 264 4.95 -4.99 -19.42
C SER A 264 5.81 -4.22 -18.41
N GLY A 265 5.82 -2.90 -18.52
CA GLY A 265 6.54 -2.05 -17.57
C GLY A 265 5.94 -2.06 -16.16
N LEU A 266 6.82 -2.10 -15.15
CA LEU A 266 6.46 -1.81 -13.76
C LEU A 266 6.81 -0.37 -13.41
N THR A 267 5.83 0.47 -13.12
CA THR A 267 6.05 1.87 -12.72
C THR A 267 5.97 2.03 -11.21
N ILE A 268 6.99 2.66 -10.61
CA ILE A 268 7.05 3.01 -9.19
C ILE A 268 7.10 4.54 -9.07
N LYS A 269 6.23 5.11 -8.23
CA LYS A 269 6.08 6.57 -8.09
C LYS A 269 6.44 7.13 -6.72
N ASP A 270 6.80 6.27 -5.77
CA ASP A 270 7.12 6.62 -4.38
C ASP A 270 8.13 5.61 -3.79
N ASP A 271 8.34 5.65 -2.48
CA ASP A 271 9.31 4.80 -1.78
C ASP A 271 9.15 3.29 -2.04
N TRP A 272 10.29 2.60 -2.08
CA TRP A 272 10.41 1.16 -2.28
C TRP A 272 11.21 0.52 -1.14
N THR A 273 10.62 -0.47 -0.47
CA THR A 273 11.25 -1.23 0.62
C THR A 273 11.20 -2.72 0.30
N ASN A 274 12.35 -3.32 -0.01
CA ASN A 274 12.48 -4.75 -0.22
C ASN A 274 13.20 -5.43 0.94
N ASN A 275 12.45 -6.18 1.74
CA ASN A 275 12.97 -7.03 2.82
C ASN A 275 12.95 -8.52 2.47
N GLY A 276 12.25 -8.89 1.39
CA GLY A 276 12.09 -10.25 0.89
C GLY A 276 12.80 -10.46 -0.44
N VAL A 277 12.06 -10.96 -1.44
CA VAL A 277 12.59 -11.28 -2.77
C VAL A 277 11.92 -10.42 -3.84
N PHE A 278 12.74 -9.76 -4.66
CA PHE A 278 12.30 -9.14 -5.90
C PHE A 278 12.88 -9.90 -7.08
N THR A 279 12.00 -10.43 -7.94
CA THR A 279 12.38 -11.13 -9.18
C THR A 279 12.06 -10.23 -10.36
N HIS A 280 13.08 -9.69 -11.02
CA HIS A 280 12.92 -8.72 -12.11
C HIS A 280 12.42 -9.32 -13.43
N ASN A 281 12.59 -10.64 -13.66
CA ASN A 281 12.18 -11.37 -14.88
C ASN A 281 12.61 -10.71 -16.20
N ASN A 282 13.78 -10.10 -16.22
CA ASN A 282 14.32 -9.30 -17.33
C ASN A 282 13.42 -8.13 -17.78
N GLY A 283 12.45 -7.70 -16.96
CA GLY A 283 11.57 -6.59 -17.27
C GLY A 283 12.15 -5.22 -16.91
N GLU A 284 11.47 -4.18 -17.38
CA GLU A 284 11.82 -2.79 -17.13
C GLU A 284 11.03 -2.23 -15.93
N VAL A 285 11.76 -1.58 -15.04
CA VAL A 285 11.21 -0.80 -13.93
C VAL A 285 11.37 0.69 -14.24
N PHE A 286 10.24 1.38 -14.38
CA PHE A 286 10.16 2.82 -14.51
C PHE A 286 10.06 3.47 -13.14
N VAL A 287 11.03 4.31 -12.81
CA VAL A 287 11.03 5.11 -11.60
C VAL A 287 10.69 6.55 -11.98
N ASP A 288 9.40 6.86 -11.89
CA ASP A 288 8.82 8.16 -12.23
C ASP A 288 8.15 8.78 -11.00
N PRO A 289 8.94 9.32 -10.06
CA PRO A 289 8.42 9.71 -8.77
C PRO A 289 7.50 10.93 -8.85
N THR A 290 6.34 10.84 -8.18
CA THR A 290 5.45 12.00 -8.01
C THR A 290 6.04 12.98 -7.01
N ALA A 291 6.58 12.45 -5.90
CA ALA A 291 7.35 13.21 -4.93
C ALA A 291 8.67 13.71 -5.52
N LYS A 292 9.27 14.71 -4.87
CA LYS A 292 10.59 15.23 -5.26
C LYS A 292 11.72 14.26 -4.89
N ILE A 293 11.51 13.48 -3.83
CA ILE A 293 12.47 12.53 -3.28
C ILE A 293 11.75 11.20 -3.14
N ILE A 294 12.41 10.12 -3.52
CA ILE A 294 12.04 8.75 -3.17
C ILE A 294 13.26 8.01 -2.64
N THR A 295 13.03 6.98 -1.84
CA THR A 295 14.05 6.09 -1.32
C THR A 295 13.83 4.67 -1.83
N ILE A 296 14.88 4.09 -2.41
CA ILE A 296 14.98 2.67 -2.73
C ILE A 296 15.82 2.01 -1.64
N GLY A 297 15.20 1.15 -0.85
CA GLY A 297 15.83 0.52 0.30
C GLY A 297 15.21 -0.81 0.68
N GLY A 298 15.36 -1.14 1.97
CA GLY A 298 15.01 -2.44 2.55
C GLY A 298 16.19 -3.15 3.20
N SER A 299 15.97 -4.35 3.71
CA SER A 299 17.04 -5.20 4.27
C SER A 299 17.61 -6.20 3.26
N ALA A 300 16.93 -6.43 2.14
CA ALA A 300 17.37 -7.33 1.09
C ALA A 300 17.97 -6.53 -0.08
N VAL A 301 18.96 -7.12 -0.73
CA VAL A 301 19.52 -6.59 -1.99
C VAL A 301 18.42 -6.60 -3.04
N THR A 302 18.24 -5.46 -3.71
CA THR A 302 17.33 -5.34 -4.85
C THR A 302 18.16 -5.24 -6.13
N THR A 303 17.94 -6.17 -7.05
CA THR A 303 18.53 -6.13 -8.39
C THR A 303 17.43 -5.88 -9.41
N PHE A 304 17.52 -4.74 -10.09
CA PHE A 304 16.71 -4.43 -11.26
C PHE A 304 17.38 -4.99 -12.52
N TYR A 305 16.59 -5.30 -13.54
CA TYR A 305 17.15 -5.57 -14.86
C TYR A 305 17.35 -4.26 -15.61
N ASP A 306 16.31 -3.78 -16.29
CA ASP A 306 16.29 -2.43 -16.82
C ASP A 306 15.68 -1.49 -15.77
N PHE A 307 16.35 -0.37 -15.52
CA PHE A 307 15.92 0.65 -14.58
C PHE A 307 15.93 2.00 -15.28
N THR A 308 14.78 2.65 -15.39
CA THR A 308 14.64 3.88 -16.18
C THR A 308 14.05 5.01 -15.36
N SER A 309 14.71 6.17 -15.36
CA SER A 309 14.16 7.44 -14.88
C SER A 309 14.57 8.60 -15.79
N THR A 310 13.59 9.28 -16.36
CA THR A 310 13.81 10.34 -17.38
C THR A 310 13.16 11.67 -17.00
N THR A 311 12.35 11.69 -15.93
CA THR A 311 11.72 12.91 -15.43
C THR A 311 12.74 13.71 -14.61
N GLY A 312 13.22 14.83 -15.15
CA GLY A 312 14.16 15.73 -14.48
C GLY A 312 13.67 16.33 -13.15
N GLY A 313 14.60 16.72 -12.28
CA GLY A 313 14.31 17.43 -11.02
C GLY A 313 13.96 16.53 -9.83
N LYS A 314 14.12 15.23 -10.01
CA LYS A 314 13.84 14.20 -9.00
C LYS A 314 15.11 13.80 -8.28
N THR A 315 14.94 13.32 -7.05
CA THR A 315 16.00 12.71 -6.25
C THR A 315 15.62 11.27 -5.96
N ILE A 316 16.47 10.36 -6.40
CA ILE A 316 16.39 8.94 -6.09
C ILE A 316 17.49 8.68 -5.07
N GLN A 317 17.08 8.33 -3.86
CA GLN A 317 18.00 7.93 -2.80
C GLN A 317 18.09 6.42 -2.75
N PHE A 318 19.29 5.91 -2.51
CA PHE A 318 19.54 4.51 -2.23
C PHE A 318 19.98 4.38 -0.77
N LYS A 319 19.46 3.34 -0.09
CA LYS A 319 19.80 3.10 1.30
C LYS A 319 21.31 2.91 1.48
N ASN A 320 21.92 3.63 2.40
CA ASN A 320 23.34 3.51 2.69
C ASN A 320 23.71 2.07 3.12
N GLY A 321 24.92 1.65 2.76
CA GLY A 321 25.46 0.32 3.07
C GLY A 321 24.75 -0.84 2.39
N GLN A 322 23.71 -0.60 1.59
CA GLN A 322 23.07 -1.62 0.76
C GLN A 322 23.67 -1.65 -0.65
N ASP A 323 23.75 -2.85 -1.20
CA ASP A 323 24.03 -3.06 -2.61
C ASP A 323 22.72 -2.97 -3.41
N VAL A 324 22.76 -2.26 -4.53
CA VAL A 324 21.64 -2.17 -5.49
C VAL A 324 22.13 -2.59 -6.86
N GLY A 325 21.49 -3.61 -7.41
CA GLY A 325 21.90 -4.26 -8.66
C GLY A 325 21.21 -3.70 -9.89
N PHE A 326 21.95 -3.64 -10.99
CA PHE A 326 21.46 -3.30 -12.33
C PHE A 326 22.01 -4.31 -13.33
N ALA A 327 21.20 -5.31 -13.68
CA ALA A 327 21.60 -6.43 -14.50
C ALA A 327 21.47 -6.17 -16.01
N GLY A 328 20.49 -5.35 -16.40
CA GLY A 328 20.30 -4.82 -17.74
C GLY A 328 20.86 -3.41 -17.85
N THR A 329 20.05 -2.47 -18.35
CA THR A 329 20.44 -1.08 -18.56
C THR A 329 19.97 -0.17 -17.41
N LEU A 330 20.91 0.55 -16.79
CA LEU A 330 20.59 1.69 -15.94
C LEU A 330 20.47 2.95 -16.79
N THR A 331 19.25 3.45 -16.99
CA THR A 331 18.95 4.66 -17.77
C THR A 331 18.51 5.80 -16.85
N ILE A 332 19.31 6.85 -16.77
CA ILE A 332 19.00 8.06 -16.02
C ILE A 332 19.29 9.26 -16.92
N THR A 333 18.23 9.91 -17.41
CA THR A 333 18.33 10.96 -18.41
C THR A 333 17.50 12.18 -17.99
N GLY A 334 18.09 13.01 -17.13
CA GLY A 334 17.50 14.32 -16.80
C GLY A 334 17.55 15.29 -18.00
N VAL A 335 17.29 16.56 -17.72
CA VAL A 335 17.44 17.62 -18.74
C VAL A 335 18.32 18.76 -18.21
N THR A 336 18.82 19.60 -19.14
CA THR A 336 19.56 20.82 -18.78
C THR A 336 18.74 21.68 -17.82
N GLY A 337 19.37 22.11 -16.72
CA GLY A 337 18.70 22.91 -15.68
C GLY A 337 17.81 22.09 -14.72
N ASN A 338 17.44 20.86 -15.07
CA ASN A 338 16.59 20.01 -14.24
C ASN A 338 17.11 18.56 -14.22
N ARG A 339 18.24 18.36 -13.52
CA ARG A 339 18.94 17.08 -13.43
C ARG A 339 18.25 16.11 -12.46
N ILE A 340 18.51 14.82 -12.62
CA ILE A 340 18.11 13.78 -11.66
C ILE A 340 19.26 13.57 -10.67
N ASN A 341 18.95 13.52 -9.38
CA ASN A 341 19.93 13.26 -8.33
C ASN A 341 19.91 11.78 -7.94
N LEU A 342 21.08 11.14 -7.88
CA LEU A 342 21.30 9.78 -7.38
C LEU A 342 22.17 9.88 -6.13
N TYR A 343 21.55 9.77 -4.96
CA TYR A 343 22.22 10.00 -3.68
C TYR A 343 22.10 8.81 -2.74
N SER A 344 22.95 8.81 -1.72
CA SER A 344 22.67 8.04 -0.51
C SER A 344 21.47 8.62 0.24
N ASP A 345 20.77 7.77 0.99
CA ASP A 345 19.79 8.22 1.98
C ASP A 345 20.43 8.88 3.22
N SER A 346 21.75 8.74 3.39
CA SER A 346 22.51 9.27 4.53
C SER A 346 23.80 9.94 4.06
N LEU A 347 23.91 11.24 4.34
CA LEU A 347 25.03 12.08 3.88
C LEU A 347 26.39 11.52 4.33
N GLY A 348 27.32 11.39 3.38
CA GLY A 348 28.69 10.91 3.64
C GLY A 348 28.80 9.41 3.88
N LEU A 349 27.69 8.67 3.87
CA LEU A 349 27.68 7.21 3.89
C LEU A 349 27.32 6.69 2.50
N LYS A 350 28.07 5.71 2.03
CA LYS A 350 27.93 5.25 0.65
C LYS A 350 26.73 4.35 0.44
N TRP A 351 26.09 4.46 -0.72
CA TRP A 351 25.25 3.41 -1.31
C TRP A 351 26.09 2.67 -2.37
N ASN A 352 25.97 1.36 -2.50
CA ASN A 352 26.85 0.60 -3.41
C ASN A 352 26.12 0.20 -4.68
N ILE A 353 26.62 0.63 -5.83
CA ILE A 353 26.12 0.15 -7.12
C ILE A 353 26.73 -1.21 -7.47
N ASN A 354 25.89 -2.15 -7.91
CA ASN A 354 26.30 -3.39 -8.55
C ASN A 354 25.80 -3.40 -10.01
N LEU A 355 26.58 -2.79 -10.91
CA LEU A 355 26.27 -2.78 -12.33
C LEU A 355 26.89 -4.01 -13.00
N THR A 356 26.08 -4.93 -13.54
CA THR A 356 26.58 -6.04 -14.37
C THR A 356 26.20 -5.90 -15.85
N GLY A 357 25.21 -5.05 -16.16
CA GLY A 357 24.85 -4.69 -17.52
C GLY A 357 25.49 -3.37 -17.98
N THR A 358 24.68 -2.52 -18.61
CA THR A 358 25.10 -1.26 -19.25
C THR A 358 24.49 -0.04 -18.56
N VAL A 359 24.99 1.14 -18.91
CA VAL A 359 24.54 2.41 -18.31
C VAL A 359 24.36 3.47 -19.39
N ASP A 360 23.24 4.18 -19.34
CA ASP A 360 22.99 5.46 -20.00
C ASP A 360 22.70 6.51 -18.93
N LEU A 361 23.77 7.17 -18.48
CA LEU A 361 23.71 8.15 -17.40
C LEU A 361 24.07 9.53 -17.95
N SER A 362 23.07 10.39 -18.11
CA SER A 362 23.22 11.76 -18.58
C SER A 362 22.34 12.74 -17.79
N TRP A 363 22.78 14.01 -17.70
CA TRP A 363 22.08 15.05 -16.96
C TRP A 363 21.70 14.65 -15.53
N ALA A 364 22.61 13.94 -14.85
CA ALA A 364 22.45 13.51 -13.47
C ALA A 364 23.42 14.22 -12.52
N ARG A 365 23.15 14.10 -11.23
CA ARG A 365 24.06 14.43 -10.13
C ARG A 365 24.23 13.19 -9.27
N VAL A 366 25.46 12.79 -9.00
CA VAL A 366 25.74 11.59 -8.20
C VAL A 366 26.51 12.00 -6.95
N ALA A 367 26.12 11.48 -5.80
CA ALA A 367 26.85 11.67 -4.55
C ALA A 367 26.85 10.38 -3.73
N ASP A 368 27.93 10.19 -2.97
CA ASP A 368 28.12 9.07 -2.05
C ASP A 368 27.93 7.69 -2.70
N GLY A 369 28.28 7.56 -3.99
CA GLY A 369 28.24 6.31 -4.74
C GLY A 369 29.47 5.44 -4.49
N GLY A 370 29.29 4.33 -3.80
CA GLY A 370 30.23 3.22 -3.66
C GLY A 370 30.11 2.18 -4.78
N CYS A 371 30.98 1.16 -4.75
CA CYS A 371 30.99 0.05 -5.71
C CYS A 371 30.84 -1.28 -4.97
N ALA A 372 29.87 -2.09 -5.38
CA ALA A 372 29.79 -3.49 -4.97
C ALA A 372 30.89 -4.32 -5.67
N GLY A 373 31.19 -5.50 -5.13
CA GLY A 373 32.18 -6.41 -5.72
C GLY A 373 31.77 -6.88 -7.11
N GLY A 374 32.67 -6.79 -8.08
CA GLY A 374 32.43 -7.26 -9.46
C GLY A 374 31.65 -6.30 -10.35
N THR A 375 31.33 -5.08 -9.87
CA THR A 375 30.64 -4.08 -10.69
C THR A 375 31.49 -3.67 -11.92
N ASN A 376 30.82 -3.52 -13.06
CA ASN A 376 31.38 -2.94 -14.27
C ASN A 376 31.80 -1.49 -14.04
N SER A 377 32.71 -1.00 -14.90
CA SER A 377 33.13 0.40 -14.85
C SER A 377 32.01 1.34 -15.31
N ILE A 378 31.78 2.32 -14.45
CA ILE A 378 31.08 3.59 -14.54
C ILE A 378 31.59 4.61 -15.55
N TYR A 379 31.07 4.75 -16.77
CA TYR A 379 31.47 5.87 -17.65
C TYR A 379 30.31 6.87 -17.85
N PRO A 380 30.08 7.81 -16.91
CA PRO A 380 29.02 8.80 -17.04
C PRO A 380 29.26 9.74 -18.23
N HIS A 381 28.17 10.22 -18.85
CA HIS A 381 28.25 11.31 -19.82
C HIS A 381 28.83 12.59 -19.18
N GLU A 382 29.47 13.47 -19.96
CA GLU A 382 30.06 14.73 -19.47
C GLU A 382 29.05 15.68 -18.79
N ALA A 383 27.77 15.51 -19.07
CA ALA A 383 26.67 16.27 -18.47
C ALA A 383 26.35 15.82 -17.04
N VAL A 384 26.93 14.71 -16.57
CA VAL A 384 26.80 14.22 -15.20
C VAL A 384 27.76 14.99 -14.30
N SER A 385 27.29 15.35 -13.11
CA SER A 385 28.13 15.96 -12.08
C SER A 385 28.41 14.98 -10.95
N ASP A 386 29.69 14.79 -10.67
CA ASP A 386 30.17 14.30 -9.39
C ASP A 386 29.97 15.39 -8.33
N VAL A 387 29.18 15.11 -7.29
CA VAL A 387 28.90 16.04 -6.18
C VAL A 387 29.66 15.65 -4.91
N GLY A 388 30.57 14.67 -4.99
CA GLY A 388 31.40 14.21 -3.88
C GLY A 388 31.02 12.81 -3.37
N GLY A 389 31.95 12.16 -2.66
CA GLY A 389 31.73 10.84 -2.05
C GLY A 389 31.74 9.65 -3.03
N ASN A 390 32.00 9.89 -4.31
CA ASN A 390 32.05 8.87 -5.37
C ASN A 390 33.49 8.37 -5.65
N ASP A 391 34.28 8.18 -4.60
CA ASP A 391 35.73 7.94 -4.65
C ASP A 391 36.12 6.45 -4.83
N THR A 392 35.18 5.60 -5.24
CA THR A 392 35.41 4.17 -5.47
C THR A 392 35.71 3.86 -6.93
N SER A 393 36.45 2.77 -7.17
CA SER A 393 37.13 2.51 -8.44
C SER A 393 36.23 2.32 -9.67
N CYS A 394 34.97 1.96 -9.50
CA CYS A 394 34.04 1.79 -10.62
C CYS A 394 33.62 3.12 -11.25
N TRP A 395 33.55 4.23 -10.51
CA TRP A 395 33.15 5.52 -11.06
C TRP A 395 34.30 6.18 -11.84
N LYS A 396 34.13 6.39 -13.16
CA LYS A 396 35.10 7.04 -14.05
C LYS A 396 34.56 8.37 -14.56
N PHE A 397 34.38 9.33 -13.65
CA PHE A 397 34.00 10.69 -14.04
C PHE A 397 35.05 11.31 -14.94
N VAL A 398 34.60 12.01 -15.99
CA VAL A 398 35.49 12.81 -16.83
C VAL A 398 36.02 13.97 -15.99
N GLY A 399 37.33 14.02 -15.80
CA GLY A 399 38.00 15.16 -15.16
C GLY A 399 37.74 16.42 -15.98
N LYS A 400 36.82 17.28 -15.52
CA LYS A 400 36.66 18.62 -16.08
C LYS A 400 37.87 19.41 -15.61
N GLY A 401 38.86 19.57 -16.49
CA GLY A 401 40.06 20.34 -16.22
C GLY A 401 39.66 21.66 -15.58
N GLY A 402 39.92 21.77 -14.27
CA GLY A 402 39.82 23.06 -13.61
C GLY A 402 40.78 23.98 -14.35
N GLY A 403 40.28 25.13 -14.79
CA GLY A 403 41.13 26.21 -15.25
C GLY A 403 42.07 26.57 -14.12
N GLY A 404 43.25 25.93 -14.12
CA GLY A 404 44.34 26.26 -13.22
C GLY A 404 44.77 27.66 -13.55
N GLY A 405 44.35 28.62 -12.73
CA GLY A 405 45.05 29.88 -12.60
C GLY A 405 46.46 29.56 -12.11
N GLY A 406 47.39 29.35 -13.04
CA GLY A 406 48.79 29.23 -12.71
C GLY A 406 49.25 30.54 -12.09
N SER A 407 49.46 30.54 -10.77
CA SER A 407 50.30 31.54 -10.15
C SER A 407 51.72 31.31 -10.65
N GLU A 408 52.23 32.22 -11.48
CA GLU A 408 53.64 32.25 -11.84
C GLU A 408 54.47 32.38 -10.54
N GLY A 409 55.14 31.28 -10.19
CA GLY A 409 56.15 31.27 -9.14
C GLY A 409 57.38 32.06 -9.60
N GLY A 410 57.63 33.18 -8.94
CA GLY A 410 58.88 33.94 -9.08
C GLY A 410 60.08 33.10 -8.69
N ALA A 411 60.98 32.87 -9.64
CA ALA A 411 62.22 32.14 -9.45
C ALA A 411 63.20 32.91 -8.55
N GLY A 412 63.84 32.17 -7.64
CA GLY A 412 64.78 32.67 -6.65
C GLY A 412 66.07 33.25 -7.22
N GLY A 413 66.51 34.35 -6.61
CA GLY A 413 67.85 34.90 -6.76
C GLY A 413 68.84 34.17 -5.84
N GLY A 414 70.01 33.87 -6.38
CA GLY A 414 71.14 33.31 -5.65
C GLY A 414 72.44 34.04 -5.98
N GLY A 415 73.16 34.44 -4.92
CA GLY A 415 74.61 34.66 -4.94
C GLY A 415 75.08 36.09 -4.70
N GLY A 416 75.81 36.31 -3.60
CA GLY A 416 76.75 37.44 -3.50
C GLY A 416 77.01 38.02 -2.11
N ALA A 417 77.86 37.33 -1.34
CA ALA A 417 78.84 37.81 -0.34
C ALA A 417 78.71 39.19 0.35
N GLY A 418 78.95 39.17 1.68
CA GLY A 418 79.93 40.09 2.29
C GLY A 418 79.48 40.88 3.51
N GLY A 419 79.96 40.45 4.69
CA GLY A 419 80.61 41.36 5.66
C GLY A 419 79.76 42.08 6.71
N GLY A 420 79.98 41.68 7.97
CA GLY A 420 80.40 42.64 9.01
C GLY A 420 79.35 43.24 9.94
N GLY A 421 79.35 42.73 11.18
CA GLY A 421 79.53 43.58 12.38
C GLY A 421 78.28 44.13 13.10
N GLY A 422 78.13 43.69 14.36
CA GLY A 422 77.95 44.63 15.48
C GLY A 422 76.55 44.81 16.08
N GLY A 423 76.37 44.26 17.29
CA GLY A 423 75.97 45.05 18.46
C GLY A 423 74.48 45.27 18.77
N GLY A 424 74.01 44.58 19.82
CA GLY A 424 73.48 45.24 21.03
C GLY A 424 72.03 45.73 21.09
N GLY A 425 71.26 45.11 22.01
CA GLY A 425 70.64 45.83 23.13
C GLY A 425 69.13 46.15 23.10
N GLY A 426 68.42 45.64 24.13
CA GLY A 426 67.21 46.22 24.78
C GLY A 426 65.89 46.14 24.00
N GLY A 427 64.70 45.96 24.57
CA GLY A 427 64.20 46.01 25.95
C GLY A 427 62.73 46.50 25.92
N GLY A 428 61.89 45.98 26.82
CA GLY A 428 60.53 46.49 27.18
C GLY A 428 59.38 46.04 26.25
N SER A 429 58.31 45.35 26.65
CA SER A 429 57.37 45.39 27.80
C SER A 429 56.20 46.37 27.66
N GLU A 430 54.98 45.82 27.83
CA GLU A 430 53.69 46.47 28.19
C GLU A 430 52.96 47.24 27.07
N GLY A 431 51.62 47.22 26.93
CA GLY A 431 50.54 46.64 27.72
C GLY A 431 49.17 47.11 27.19
N GLY A 432 48.08 46.56 27.77
CA GLY A 432 46.71 47.11 27.76
C GLY A 432 45.80 46.63 26.61
N GLY A 433 44.57 46.13 26.80
CA GLY A 433 43.72 46.07 27.99
C GLY A 433 42.33 46.68 27.70
N GLY A 434 41.27 45.85 27.80
CA GLY A 434 39.86 46.25 28.02
C GLY A 434 39.09 46.77 26.80
N GLY A 435 37.80 46.51 26.58
CA GLY A 435 36.77 45.88 27.43
C GLY A 435 35.43 46.61 27.24
N GLY A 436 34.32 45.86 27.26
CA GLY A 436 32.92 46.35 27.41
C GLY A 436 32.23 46.72 26.09
N GLY A 437 31.10 46.11 25.68
CA GLY A 437 29.83 46.00 26.41
C GLY A 437 28.98 47.24 26.07
N GLY A 438 27.71 47.22 25.68
CA GLY A 438 26.62 46.25 25.66
C GLY A 438 25.32 47.07 25.71
N SER A 439 24.25 46.63 25.06
CA SER A 439 22.82 46.98 25.31
C SER A 439 21.99 46.47 24.12
N GLY A 440 20.88 45.75 24.24
CA GLY A 440 20.00 45.52 25.38
C GLY A 440 18.57 46.00 25.07
N GLY A 441 17.68 45.04 24.76
CA GLY A 441 16.24 45.03 25.10
C GLY A 441 15.28 45.87 24.25
N GLY A 442 14.00 45.52 24.07
CA GLY A 442 13.17 44.42 24.59
C GLY A 442 11.67 44.74 24.41
N GLY A 443 10.81 43.71 24.52
CA GLY A 443 9.35 43.77 24.79
C GLY A 443 8.42 44.18 23.63
N GLY A 444 7.18 43.70 23.45
CA GLY A 444 6.30 42.81 24.23
C GLY A 444 4.81 43.16 23.97
N GLY A 445 3.92 42.16 23.98
CA GLY A 445 2.43 42.26 24.01
C GLY A 445 1.74 42.37 22.64
N GLY A 446 0.62 41.73 22.28
CA GLY A 446 -0.46 41.05 23.01
C GLY A 446 -1.80 41.61 22.51
N GLY A 447 -2.75 40.80 22.01
CA GLY A 447 -4.10 41.29 21.67
C GLY A 447 -4.95 40.38 20.75
N SER A 448 -6.17 40.11 21.20
CA SER A 448 -7.23 39.19 20.76
C SER A 448 -8.24 39.75 19.73
N GLY A 449 -9.08 38.87 19.15
CA GLY A 449 -10.49 39.19 18.77
C GLY A 449 -10.90 38.82 17.35
N GLY A 450 -12.05 38.13 17.18
CA GLY A 450 -12.51 37.58 15.90
C GLY A 450 -13.79 38.17 15.30
N SER A 451 -14.14 37.66 14.10
CA SER A 451 -15.44 37.54 13.39
C SER A 451 -16.33 38.78 13.17
N PRO A 452 -17.33 38.75 12.23
CA PRO A 452 -18.01 37.62 11.60
C PRO A 452 -17.24 36.92 10.48
#